data_AF-A0A5E5AEU7-F1
#
_entry.id   AF-A0A5E5AEU7-F1
#
_cell.length_a   1.000
_cell.length_b   1.000
_cell.length_c   1.000
_cell.angle_alpha   90.00
_cell.angle_beta   90.00
_cell.angle_gamma   90.00
#
_symmetry.space_group_name_H-M   'P 1'
#
loop_
_entity.id
_entity.type
_entity.pdbx_description
1 polymer ?
#
loop_
_entity_poly.entity_id
_entity_poly.type
_entity_poly.pdbx_seq_one_letter_code
_entity_poly.pdbx_strand_id
1 'polypeptide(L)'
;MLSNNFAHNGDAIASHLQAVPAGTDAQVGAVECATRGRKRRFTKLRASELVGLPGATSAVTKPVERDVAFIQFAVPVTNSVGTAAESLEIVEFSSGLNEQGRTLQIGSVCKVGFGEGTADVVLKLDAPVDPTNHGSAVADAFGKLNDFLTSAQVLRADRSGRRATWRAKINGTTIADGRY
;
A
#
# COMPACT_ATOMS: atom_id res chain seq x y z
N MET A 1 -5.60 35.40 -36.84
CA MET A 1 -6.81 35.95 -37.46
C MET A 1 -8.01 35.36 -36.74
N LEU A 2 -8.85 36.22 -36.17
CA LEU A 2 -10.11 35.86 -35.52
C LEU A 2 -11.14 35.40 -36.55
N SER A 3 -11.93 34.38 -36.23
CA SER A 3 -13.29 34.23 -36.75
C SER A 3 -14.18 33.56 -35.70
N ASN A 4 -15.02 34.39 -35.08
CA ASN A 4 -16.30 34.03 -34.50
C ASN A 4 -17.20 33.45 -35.59
N ASN A 5 -18.08 32.52 -35.25
CA ASN A 5 -19.41 32.42 -35.87
C ASN A 5 -20.41 31.86 -34.86
N PHE A 6 -21.21 32.79 -34.34
CA PHE A 6 -22.51 32.54 -33.72
C PHE A 6 -23.57 32.61 -34.81
N ALA A 7 -24.48 31.63 -34.85
CA ALA A 7 -25.93 31.78 -35.06
C ALA A 7 -26.56 30.39 -35.27
N HIS A 8 -27.85 30.12 -35.12
CA HIS A 8 -28.96 30.50 -34.23
C HIS A 8 -30.18 29.76 -34.82
N ASN A 9 -31.21 29.54 -34.01
CA ASN A 9 -32.59 29.12 -34.37
C ASN A 9 -32.84 27.62 -34.65
N GLY A 10 -33.92 27.01 -34.15
CA GLY A 10 -35.17 27.62 -33.70
C GLY A 10 -36.05 26.77 -32.78
N ASP A 11 -36.99 27.53 -32.21
CA ASP A 11 -38.13 27.25 -31.34
C ASP A 11 -39.03 26.05 -31.70
N ALA A 12 -39.68 25.48 -30.68
CA ALA A 12 -41.15 25.35 -30.59
C ALA A 12 -41.62 24.84 -29.20
N ILE A 13 -41.91 25.77 -28.30
CA ILE A 13 -43.16 25.97 -27.54
C ILE A 13 -44.15 24.77 -27.43
N ALA A 14 -44.55 24.39 -26.20
CA ALA A 14 -45.94 24.46 -25.70
C ALA A 14 -46.14 23.81 -24.32
N SER A 15 -46.67 24.63 -23.40
CA SER A 15 -47.16 24.28 -22.06
C SER A 15 -48.59 23.72 -22.10
N HIS A 16 -48.96 22.75 -21.25
CA HIS A 16 -50.30 22.77 -20.62
C HIS A 16 -50.38 21.92 -19.35
N LEU A 17 -51.17 22.42 -18.40
CA LEU A 17 -51.37 22.00 -17.03
C LEU A 17 -52.47 20.93 -16.87
N GLN A 18 -52.30 20.14 -15.80
CA GLN A 18 -53.29 19.57 -14.87
C GLN A 18 -54.36 18.58 -15.34
N ALA A 19 -54.39 17.43 -14.63
CA ALA A 19 -55.57 17.00 -13.87
C ALA A 19 -55.14 16.10 -12.70
N VAL A 20 -55.58 16.46 -11.48
CA VAL A 20 -55.64 15.60 -10.29
C VAL A 20 -57.12 15.24 -10.08
N PRO A 21 -57.42 14.02 -9.62
CA PRO A 21 -58.28 13.92 -8.44
C PRO A 21 -57.75 12.93 -7.39
N ALA A 22 -58.06 13.27 -6.15
CA ALA A 22 -57.76 12.57 -4.92
C ALA A 22 -58.61 11.30 -4.72
N GLY A 23 -58.12 10.38 -3.88
CA GLY A 23 -58.87 9.26 -3.31
C GLY A 23 -58.00 8.43 -2.36
N THR A 24 -58.50 8.17 -1.16
CA THR A 24 -57.77 8.01 0.10
C THR A 24 -57.48 6.55 0.51
N ASP A 25 -56.41 6.43 1.30
CA ASP A 25 -56.23 5.59 2.49
C ASP A 25 -55.63 4.16 2.46
N ALA A 26 -54.67 4.03 3.37
CA ALA A 26 -54.18 2.87 4.10
C ALA A 26 -53.67 1.63 3.34
N GLN A 27 -52.35 1.47 3.27
CA GLN A 27 -51.74 0.35 3.99
C GLN A 27 -50.31 0.65 4.46
N VAL A 28 -50.17 0.51 5.78
CA VAL A 28 -48.96 0.57 6.59
C VAL A 28 -48.00 -0.54 6.18
N GLY A 29 -46.74 -0.16 5.98
CA GLY A 29 -45.65 -1.09 5.72
C GLY A 29 -44.30 -0.38 5.87
N ALA A 30 -44.03 0.15 7.06
CA ALA A 30 -42.70 0.59 7.43
C ALA A 30 -41.76 -0.62 7.38
N VAL A 31 -40.83 -0.65 6.43
CA VAL A 31 -39.65 -1.54 6.53
C VAL A 31 -38.58 -0.74 7.25
N GLU A 32 -38.68 -0.80 8.57
CA GLU A 32 -37.72 -0.24 9.50
C GLU A 32 -36.39 -1.00 9.35
N CYS A 33 -35.35 -0.22 9.14
CA CYS A 33 -33.98 -0.66 8.97
C CYS A 33 -33.40 -1.04 10.35
N ALA A 34 -33.24 -2.33 10.65
CA ALA A 34 -32.21 -2.83 11.57
C ALA A 34 -32.26 -4.35 11.77
N THR A 35 -31.24 -5.10 11.30
CA THR A 35 -30.64 -6.16 12.14
C THR A 35 -29.16 -6.43 11.77
N ARG A 36 -28.27 -5.76 12.52
CA ARG A 36 -26.98 -6.26 13.04
C ARG A 36 -26.02 -6.95 12.05
N GLY A 37 -25.29 -6.14 11.28
CA GLY A 37 -23.96 -6.50 10.82
C GLY A 37 -23.02 -6.69 12.01
N ARG A 38 -22.77 -7.95 12.39
CA ARG A 38 -21.82 -8.33 13.45
C ARG A 38 -20.44 -7.77 13.09
N LYS A 39 -20.01 -6.68 13.75
CA LYS A 39 -18.64 -6.16 13.72
C LYS A 39 -17.67 -7.33 13.89
N ARG A 40 -17.01 -7.75 12.80
CA ARG A 40 -15.92 -8.71 12.87
C ARG A 40 -14.75 -7.99 13.54
N ARG A 41 -14.45 -8.39 14.76
CA ARG A 41 -13.31 -7.89 15.54
C ARG A 41 -12.05 -8.31 14.79
N PHE A 42 -11.21 -7.36 14.40
CA PHE A 42 -9.86 -7.66 13.94
C PHE A 42 -9.10 -8.30 15.10
N THR A 43 -8.69 -9.55 14.93
CA THR A 43 -7.86 -10.24 15.91
C THR A 43 -6.43 -9.79 15.66
N LYS A 44 -5.85 -9.07 16.63
CA LYS A 44 -4.40 -8.79 16.64
C LYS A 44 -3.65 -10.10 16.50
N LEU A 45 -2.58 -10.11 15.70
CA LEU A 45 -1.65 -11.25 15.57
C LEU A 45 -1.33 -11.80 16.96
N ARG A 46 -1.43 -13.12 17.12
CA ARG A 46 -1.12 -13.74 18.42
C ARG A 46 0.39 -13.71 18.62
N ALA A 47 0.83 -13.65 19.89
CA ALA A 47 2.24 -13.58 20.25
C ALA A 47 3.10 -14.72 19.65
N SER A 48 2.50 -15.86 19.32
CA SER A 48 3.15 -16.99 18.63
C SER A 48 3.52 -16.71 17.18
N GLU A 49 2.85 -15.76 16.51
CA GLU A 49 3.08 -15.39 15.10
C GLU A 49 4.14 -14.29 14.97
N LEU A 50 4.58 -13.69 16.09
CA LEU A 50 5.63 -12.67 16.14
C LEU A 50 7.05 -13.26 16.28
N VAL A 51 7.17 -14.57 16.49
CA VAL A 51 8.43 -15.23 16.90
C VAL A 51 9.52 -15.24 15.81
N GLY A 52 9.21 -14.83 14.57
CA GLY A 52 10.17 -14.73 13.47
C GLY A 52 10.47 -13.32 12.96
N LEU A 53 9.84 -12.28 13.52
CA LEU A 53 9.97 -10.91 13.03
C LEU A 53 10.74 -10.05 14.04
N PRO A 54 11.95 -9.55 13.72
CA PRO A 54 12.71 -8.73 14.65
C PRO A 54 11.98 -7.41 14.96
N GLY A 55 11.49 -7.27 16.20
CA GLY A 55 11.06 -5.99 16.78
C GLY A 55 9.66 -5.47 16.42
N ALA A 56 8.75 -6.31 15.89
CA ALA A 56 7.45 -5.86 15.35
C ALA A 56 6.45 -5.34 16.42
N THR A 57 5.77 -4.21 16.13
CA THR A 57 4.59 -3.72 16.87
C THR A 57 3.44 -3.39 15.91
N SER A 58 2.19 -3.73 16.25
CA SER A 58 1.04 -3.67 15.32
C SER A 58 0.40 -2.27 15.19
N ALA A 59 -0.02 -1.89 13.96
CA ALA A 59 -0.80 -0.68 13.65
C ALA A 59 -2.15 -0.99 12.91
N VAL A 60 -3.05 0.01 12.85
CA VAL A 60 -4.51 -0.11 12.57
C VAL A 60 -4.88 -0.06 11.06
N THR A 61 -5.96 -0.77 10.68
CA THR A 61 -6.39 -1.15 9.31
C THR A 61 -7.36 -0.19 8.59
N LYS A 62 -7.28 -0.10 7.25
CA LYS A 62 -8.24 0.55 6.30
C LYS A 62 -8.62 -0.42 5.14
N PRO A 63 -9.75 -0.21 4.40
CA PRO A 63 -10.29 -1.16 3.41
C PRO A 63 -9.68 -1.05 1.98
N VAL A 64 -9.90 -2.09 1.15
CA VAL A 64 -8.96 -2.65 0.16
C VAL A 64 -9.53 -2.69 -1.29
N GLU A 65 -8.82 -2.11 -2.25
CA GLU A 65 -8.73 -2.59 -3.66
C GLU A 65 -7.75 -3.78 -3.70
N ARG A 66 -7.88 -4.78 -4.59
CA ARG A 66 -7.00 -6.00 -4.66
C ARG A 66 -5.66 -5.80 -3.93
N ASP A 67 -5.54 -6.37 -2.74
CA ASP A 67 -4.43 -6.12 -1.82
C ASP A 67 -3.09 -6.40 -2.51
N VAL A 68 -2.35 -5.34 -2.84
CA VAL A 68 -0.96 -5.47 -3.30
C VAL A 68 -0.04 -5.22 -2.11
N ALA A 69 0.81 -6.20 -1.81
CA ALA A 69 1.81 -6.08 -0.76
C ALA A 69 3.12 -5.47 -1.29
N PHE A 70 3.73 -4.62 -0.47
CA PHE A 70 4.99 -3.95 -0.75
C PHE A 70 5.91 -4.08 0.46
N ILE A 71 7.22 -4.22 0.22
CA ILE A 71 8.25 -4.08 1.24
C ILE A 71 9.09 -2.87 0.87
N GLN A 72 9.05 -1.83 1.71
CA GLN A 72 9.86 -0.63 1.57
C GLN A 72 11.06 -0.73 2.51
N PHE A 73 12.27 -0.65 1.98
CA PHE A 73 13.51 -0.49 2.71
C PHE A 73 13.88 1.00 2.70
N ALA A 74 14.02 1.60 3.88
CA ALA A 74 14.48 2.97 4.05
C ALA A 74 15.89 2.94 4.65
N VAL A 75 16.87 3.22 3.80
CA VAL A 75 18.30 3.24 4.10
C VAL A 75 18.72 4.65 4.49
N PRO A 76 19.32 4.89 5.66
CA PRO A 76 19.88 6.18 6.04
C PRO A 76 20.93 6.65 5.02
N VAL A 77 20.84 7.90 4.60
CA VAL A 77 21.90 8.58 3.84
C VAL A 77 22.30 9.87 4.55
N THR A 78 23.50 10.34 4.27
CA THR A 78 24.07 11.52 4.95
C THR A 78 23.45 12.85 4.49
N ASN A 79 22.96 12.93 3.25
CA ASN A 79 22.35 14.14 2.65
C ASN A 79 21.10 13.76 1.83
N SER A 80 20.40 14.73 1.22
CA SER A 80 19.14 14.49 0.47
C SER A 80 19.24 13.50 -0.70
N VAL A 81 20.44 13.29 -1.24
CA VAL A 81 20.75 12.29 -2.28
C VAL A 81 21.86 11.33 -1.85
N GLY A 82 22.32 11.45 -0.60
CA GLY A 82 23.51 10.78 -0.13
C GLY A 82 24.79 11.22 -0.86
N THR A 83 25.89 10.51 -0.58
CA THR A 83 27.13 10.62 -1.36
C THR A 83 27.07 9.74 -2.61
N ALA A 84 28.00 9.93 -3.55
CA ALA A 84 28.12 9.06 -4.72
C ALA A 84 28.35 7.58 -4.35
N ALA A 85 29.10 7.33 -3.27
CA ALA A 85 29.33 5.97 -2.77
C ALA A 85 28.06 5.35 -2.19
N GLU A 86 27.33 6.09 -1.35
CA GLU A 86 26.03 5.64 -0.80
C GLU A 86 25.02 5.38 -1.93
N SER A 87 24.97 6.26 -2.93
CA SER A 87 24.09 6.11 -4.09
C SER A 87 24.40 4.84 -4.87
N LEU A 88 25.69 4.54 -5.09
CA LEU A 88 26.12 3.32 -5.77
C LEU A 88 25.72 2.08 -4.98
N GLU A 89 25.97 2.04 -3.67
CA GLU A 89 25.57 0.93 -2.80
C GLU A 89 24.05 0.68 -2.82
N ILE A 90 23.26 1.75 -2.81
CA ILE A 90 21.79 1.66 -2.88
C ILE A 90 21.33 1.14 -4.24
N VAL A 91 21.95 1.59 -5.33
CA VAL A 91 21.65 1.10 -6.69
C VAL A 91 22.01 -0.38 -6.81
N GLU A 92 23.20 -0.79 -6.37
CA GLU A 92 23.65 -2.18 -6.36
C GLU A 92 22.71 -3.06 -5.53
N PHE A 93 22.34 -2.62 -4.34
CA PHE A 93 21.35 -3.30 -3.51
C PHE A 93 20.00 -3.43 -4.20
N SER A 94 19.49 -2.35 -4.81
CA SER A 94 18.20 -2.37 -5.50
C SER A 94 18.23 -3.31 -6.72
N SER A 95 19.35 -3.37 -7.43
CA SER A 95 19.55 -4.27 -8.57
C SER A 95 19.59 -5.72 -8.12
N GLY A 96 20.39 -6.03 -7.10
CA GLY A 96 20.48 -7.37 -6.52
C GLY A 96 19.14 -7.84 -5.93
N LEU A 97 18.43 -6.95 -5.23
CA LEU A 97 17.09 -7.24 -4.70
C LEU A 97 16.09 -7.54 -5.80
N ASN A 98 16.13 -6.80 -6.91
CA ASN A 98 15.26 -7.03 -8.06
C ASN A 98 15.58 -8.35 -8.77
N GLU A 99 16.87 -8.67 -8.93
CA GLU A 99 17.31 -9.93 -9.52
C GLU A 99 16.90 -11.14 -8.68
N GLN A 100 17.15 -11.10 -7.36
CA GLN A 100 16.73 -12.14 -6.43
C GLN A 100 15.20 -12.26 -6.36
N GLY A 101 14.50 -11.12 -6.30
CA GLY A 101 13.03 -11.08 -6.29
C GLY A 101 12.41 -11.76 -7.51
N ARG A 102 12.98 -11.53 -8.71
CA ARG A 102 12.53 -12.16 -9.95
C ARG A 102 12.89 -13.64 -10.01
N THR A 103 14.13 -13.98 -9.66
CA THR A 103 14.64 -15.37 -9.69
C THR A 103 13.83 -16.28 -8.78
N LEU A 104 13.49 -15.79 -7.58
CA LEU A 104 12.73 -16.52 -6.57
C LEU A 104 11.21 -16.37 -6.74
N GLN A 105 10.74 -15.68 -7.79
CA GLN A 105 9.32 -15.41 -8.08
C GLN A 105 8.57 -14.75 -6.90
N ILE A 106 9.26 -13.86 -6.19
CA ILE A 106 8.72 -13.13 -5.05
C ILE A 106 8.07 -11.82 -5.50
N GLY A 107 8.71 -11.15 -6.45
CA GLY A 107 8.34 -9.79 -6.82
C GLY A 107 9.42 -9.06 -7.62
N SER A 108 9.21 -7.75 -7.78
CA SER A 108 10.17 -6.87 -8.45
C SER A 108 10.28 -5.51 -7.77
N VAL A 109 11.46 -4.90 -7.86
CA VAL A 109 11.65 -3.53 -7.36
C VAL A 109 10.90 -2.59 -8.29
N CYS A 110 9.98 -1.82 -7.71
CA CYS A 110 9.09 -0.93 -8.46
C CYS A 110 9.40 0.56 -8.24
N LYS A 111 10.17 0.89 -7.20
CA LYS A 111 10.59 2.26 -6.91
C LYS A 111 11.93 2.27 -6.20
N VAL A 112 12.81 3.15 -6.66
CA VAL A 112 14.02 3.58 -5.95
C VAL A 112 13.98 5.09 -5.90
N GLY A 113 14.17 5.67 -4.72
CA GLY A 113 14.11 7.12 -4.55
C GLY A 113 15.03 7.59 -3.44
N PHE A 114 15.47 8.83 -3.55
CA PHE A 114 16.25 9.50 -2.52
C PHE A 114 15.40 10.63 -1.93
N GLY A 115 15.45 10.76 -0.61
CA GLY A 115 14.77 11.79 0.15
C GLY A 115 15.68 12.35 1.23
N GLU A 116 15.16 13.27 2.01
CA GLU A 116 15.91 13.95 3.06
C GLU A 116 16.40 12.96 4.13
N GLY A 117 17.67 12.57 4.03
CA GLY A 117 18.34 11.68 4.98
C GLY A 117 17.99 10.20 4.87
N THR A 118 17.21 9.78 3.85
CA THR A 118 16.91 8.37 3.56
C THR A 118 16.77 8.09 2.07
N ALA A 119 17.25 6.94 1.63
CA ALA A 119 16.91 6.35 0.34
C ALA A 119 15.88 5.22 0.51
N ASP A 120 14.84 5.24 -0.31
CA ASP A 120 13.76 4.28 -0.32
C ASP A 120 13.91 3.30 -1.49
N VAL A 121 13.92 2.01 -1.18
CA VAL A 121 13.85 0.91 -2.17
C VAL A 121 12.56 0.13 -1.90
N VAL A 122 11.68 0.02 -2.90
CA VAL A 122 10.36 -0.61 -2.75
C VAL A 122 10.25 -1.85 -3.63
N LEU A 123 10.14 -3.01 -2.99
CA LEU A 123 9.81 -4.29 -3.59
C LEU A 123 8.29 -4.47 -3.62
N LYS A 124 7.72 -4.66 -4.81
CA LYS A 124 6.33 -5.08 -4.99
C LYS A 124 6.29 -6.61 -5.00
N LEU A 125 5.44 -7.21 -4.17
CA LEU A 125 5.27 -8.66 -4.12
C LEU A 125 4.26 -9.10 -5.18
N ASP A 126 4.55 -10.21 -5.86
CA ASP A 126 3.67 -10.81 -6.86
C ASP A 126 2.69 -11.82 -6.24
N ALA A 127 2.98 -12.29 -5.02
CA ALA A 127 2.15 -13.26 -4.32
C ALA A 127 0.75 -12.67 -4.02
N PRO A 128 -0.33 -13.45 -4.24
CA PRO A 128 -1.67 -13.02 -3.86
C PRO A 128 -1.72 -12.84 -2.34
N VAL A 129 -2.21 -11.69 -1.89
CA VAL A 129 -2.41 -11.44 -0.47
C VAL A 129 -3.62 -12.23 -0.01
N ASP A 130 -3.40 -13.17 0.92
CA ASP A 130 -4.48 -13.83 1.62
C ASP A 130 -5.18 -12.81 2.54
N PRO A 131 -6.48 -12.53 2.36
CA PRO A 131 -7.22 -11.59 3.19
C PRO A 131 -7.37 -12.06 4.65
N THR A 132 -7.07 -13.32 4.95
CA THR A 132 -7.06 -13.88 6.30
C THR A 132 -5.66 -13.89 6.92
N ASN A 133 -4.61 -13.78 6.11
CA ASN A 133 -3.22 -13.76 6.53
C ASN A 133 -2.37 -12.80 5.68
N HIS A 134 -2.58 -11.51 5.91
CA HIS A 134 -1.86 -10.42 5.25
C HIS A 134 -0.33 -10.49 5.42
N GLY A 135 0.17 -11.10 6.49
CA GLY A 135 1.60 -11.23 6.77
C GLY A 135 2.29 -12.39 6.03
N SER A 136 1.52 -13.37 5.53
CA SER A 136 2.08 -14.59 4.92
C SER A 136 3.01 -14.31 3.74
N ALA A 137 2.57 -13.49 2.78
CA ALA A 137 3.35 -13.13 1.61
C ALA A 137 4.65 -12.39 1.97
N VAL A 138 4.59 -11.53 2.99
CA VAL A 138 5.74 -10.76 3.48
C VAL A 138 6.72 -11.67 4.20
N ALA A 139 6.24 -12.57 5.06
CA ALA A 139 7.07 -13.53 5.78
C ALA A 139 7.77 -14.51 4.82
N ASP A 140 7.05 -15.02 3.81
CA ASP A 140 7.62 -15.86 2.76
C ASP A 140 8.70 -15.11 1.96
N ALA A 141 8.43 -13.84 1.59
CA ALA A 141 9.40 -12.99 0.91
C ALA A 141 10.68 -12.80 1.75
N PHE A 142 10.56 -12.47 3.04
CA PHE A 142 11.73 -12.36 3.93
C PHE A 142 12.46 -13.68 4.12
N GLY A 143 11.74 -14.80 4.24
CA GLY A 143 12.34 -16.13 4.37
C GLY A 143 13.18 -16.51 3.16
N LYS A 144 12.65 -16.27 1.95
CA LYS A 144 13.37 -16.56 0.69
C LYS A 144 14.51 -15.58 0.41
N LEU A 145 14.37 -14.31 0.78
CA LEU A 145 15.42 -13.30 0.59
C LEU A 145 16.44 -13.25 1.73
N ASN A 146 16.32 -14.11 2.75
CA ASN A 146 17.05 -13.97 4.00
C ASN A 146 18.58 -13.90 3.80
N ASP A 147 19.14 -14.76 2.94
CA ASP A 147 20.58 -14.83 2.70
C ASP A 147 21.10 -13.54 2.03
N PHE A 148 20.34 -13.00 1.08
CA PHE A 148 20.65 -11.73 0.43
C PHE A 148 20.53 -10.55 1.42
N LEU A 149 19.43 -10.49 2.16
CA LEU A 149 19.17 -9.38 3.10
C LEU A 149 20.13 -9.39 4.28
N THR A 150 20.59 -10.56 4.72
CA THR A 150 21.56 -10.69 5.81
C THR A 150 22.99 -10.33 5.35
N SER A 151 23.32 -10.53 4.08
CA SER A 151 24.63 -10.16 3.53
C SER A 151 24.71 -8.70 3.06
N ALA A 152 23.57 -8.04 2.85
CA ALA A 152 23.52 -6.65 2.39
C ALA A 152 24.09 -5.66 3.43
N GLN A 153 25.29 -5.14 3.18
CA GLN A 153 25.97 -4.16 4.03
C GLN A 153 25.19 -2.84 4.16
N VAL A 154 24.51 -2.42 3.09
CA VAL A 154 23.70 -1.20 3.04
C VAL A 154 22.56 -1.18 4.07
N LEU A 155 22.14 -2.36 4.56
CA LEU A 155 21.10 -2.48 5.58
C LEU A 155 21.64 -2.40 7.01
N ARG A 156 22.96 -2.51 7.20
CA ARG A 156 23.60 -2.50 8.52
C ARG A 156 23.67 -1.08 9.09
N ALA A 157 23.99 -1.00 10.37
CA ALA A 157 24.19 0.28 11.03
C ALA A 157 25.36 1.02 10.38
N ASP A 158 25.14 2.28 10.00
CA ASP A 158 26.21 3.13 9.49
C ASP A 158 27.18 3.55 10.62
N ARG A 159 28.22 4.30 10.27
CA ARG A 159 29.19 4.82 11.26
C ARG A 159 28.57 5.77 12.29
N SER A 160 27.39 6.32 12.02
CA SER A 160 26.62 7.17 12.94
C SER A 160 25.65 6.37 13.82
N GLY A 161 25.59 5.04 13.65
CA GLY A 161 24.68 4.14 14.35
C GLY A 161 23.25 4.16 13.81
N ARG A 162 22.98 4.87 12.70
CA ARG A 162 21.68 4.85 12.04
C ARG A 162 21.52 3.53 11.29
N ARG A 163 20.37 2.90 11.47
CA ARG A 163 20.05 1.59 10.89
C ARG A 163 19.03 1.74 9.78
N ALA A 164 19.14 0.88 8.76
CA ALA A 164 18.06 0.73 7.80
C ALA A 164 16.80 0.24 8.50
N THR A 165 15.67 0.72 7.99
CA THR A 165 14.35 0.30 8.45
C THR A 165 13.60 -0.33 7.29
N TRP A 166 12.67 -1.21 7.59
CA TRP A 166 11.80 -1.77 6.58
C TRP A 166 10.34 -1.62 7.01
N ARG A 167 9.45 -1.51 6.03
CA ARG A 167 8.00 -1.42 6.23
C ARG A 167 7.29 -2.28 5.22
N ALA A 168 6.49 -3.21 5.69
CA ALA A 168 5.55 -3.95 4.88
C ALA A 168 4.23 -3.18 4.80
N LYS A 169 3.77 -2.90 3.57
CA LYS A 169 2.55 -2.16 3.30
C LYS A 169 1.61 -2.98 2.44
N ILE A 170 0.33 -2.91 2.76
CA ILE A 170 -0.75 -3.43 1.92
C ILE A 170 -1.73 -2.29 1.71
N ASN A 171 -1.98 -1.95 0.45
CA ASN A 171 -2.87 -0.82 0.09
C ASN A 171 -2.52 0.48 0.80
N GLY A 172 -1.22 0.79 0.88
CA GLY A 172 -0.70 1.97 1.56
C GLY A 172 -0.75 1.91 3.09
N THR A 173 -1.41 0.91 3.69
CA THR A 173 -1.44 0.71 5.14
C THR A 173 -0.23 -0.10 5.56
N THR A 174 0.52 0.38 6.55
CA THR A 174 1.66 -0.38 7.10
C THR A 174 1.13 -1.49 8.01
N ILE A 175 1.48 -2.73 7.70
CA ILE A 175 1.05 -3.91 8.46
C ILE A 175 2.13 -4.42 9.41
N ALA A 176 3.40 -4.17 9.08
CA ALA A 176 4.56 -4.49 9.90
C ALA A 176 5.72 -3.57 9.54
N ASP A 177 6.59 -3.32 10.50
CA ASP A 177 7.83 -2.59 10.32
C ASP A 177 8.92 -3.13 11.24
N GLY A 178 10.17 -2.77 10.92
CA GLY A 178 11.31 -3.22 11.70
C GLY A 178 12.58 -2.46 11.35
N ARG A 179 13.64 -2.83 12.05
CA ARG A 179 14.99 -2.29 11.86
C ARG A 179 15.94 -3.45 11.55
N TYR A 180 16.94 -3.18 10.71
CA TYR A 180 18.05 -4.09 10.45
C TYR A 180 19.19 -3.92 11.46
#